data_AF-A0A1B1ZND1-F1
#
_entry.id   AF-A0A1B1ZND1-F1
#
_cell.length_a   1.000
_cell.length_b   1.000
_cell.length_c   1.000
_cell.angle_alpha   90.00
_cell.angle_beta   90.00
_cell.angle_gamma   90.00
#
_symmetry.space_group_name_H-M   'P 1'
#
loop_
_entity.id
_entity.type
_entity.pdbx_description
1 polymer ?
#
loop_
_entity_poly.entity_id
_entity_poly.type
_entity_poly.pdbx_seq_one_letter_code
_entity_poly.pdbx_strand_id
1 'polypeptide(L)' 'MFLFLILLLGAAVVAVLLVRTLRSEQVAADRPPRTDFPWTPGARPERPRATGPDDDPDFLRQLDEKVRNEEDPPERP' A
#
# COMPACT_ATOMS: atom_id res chain seq x y z
N MET A 1 -22.02 23.56 11.73
CA MET A 1 -20.71 22.86 11.69
C MET A 1 -20.84 21.34 11.71
N PHE A 2 -21.56 20.73 12.65
CA PHE A 2 -21.64 19.26 12.75
C PHE A 2 -22.23 18.58 11.51
N LEU A 3 -23.29 19.15 10.92
CA LEU A 3 -23.88 18.63 9.67
C LEU A 3 -22.89 18.65 8.50
N PHE A 4 -22.06 19.70 8.43
CA PHE A 4 -21.03 19.84 7.40
C PHE A 4 -19.93 18.79 7.57
N LEU A 5 -19.53 18.51 8.82
CA LEU A 5 -18.57 17.44 9.13
C LEU A 5 -19.11 16.06 8.73
N ILE A 6 -20.39 15.78 8.99
CA ILE A 6 -21.03 14.52 8.58
C ILE A 6 -21.06 14.40 7.05
N LEU A 7 -21.47 15.46 6.35
CA LEU A 7 -21.49 15.49 4.88
C LEU A 7 -20.09 15.30 4.29
N LEU A 8 -19.10 15.99 4.84
CA LEU A 8 -17.71 15.89 4.41
C LEU A 8 -17.16 14.48 4.63
N LEU A 9 -17.41 13.90 5.81
CA LEU A 9 -16.96 12.54 6.14
C LEU A 9 -17.65 11.50 5.24
N GLY A 10 -18.96 11.64 5.02
CA GLY A 10 -19.71 10.79 4.10
C GLY A 10 -19.18 10.87 2.67
N ALA A 11 -18.95 12.08 2.16
CA ALA A 11 -18.37 12.29 0.83
C ALA A 11 -16.97 11.69 0.71
N ALA A 12 -16.13 11.81 1.73
CA ALA A 12 -14.79 11.22 1.75
C ALA A 12 -14.84 9.69 1.70
N VAL A 13 -15.73 9.06 2.49
CA VAL A 13 -15.92 7.59 2.46
C VAL A 13 -16.37 7.13 1.08
N VAL A 14 -17.35 7.81 0.47
CA VAL A 14 -17.84 7.50 -0.88
C VAL A 14 -16.71 7.66 -1.91
N ALA A 15 -15.95 8.75 -1.86
CA ALA A 15 -14.82 8.97 -2.78
C ALA A 15 -13.75 7.87 -2.66
N VAL A 16 -13.39 7.48 -1.43
CA VAL A 16 -12.45 6.37 -1.19
C VAL A 16 -12.99 5.05 -1.74
N LEU A 17 -14.29 4.77 -1.55
CA LEU A 17 -14.91 3.57 -2.10
C LEU A 17 -14.90 3.58 -3.63
N LEU A 18 -15.22 4.70 -4.29
CA LEU A 18 -15.13 4.81 -5.75
C LEU A 18 -13.70 4.63 -6.26
N VAL A 19 -12.70 5.25 -5.61
CA VAL A 19 -11.30 5.06 -6.03
C VAL A 19 -10.87 3.61 -5.83
N ARG A 20 -11.31 2.97 -4.73
CA ARG A 20 -11.00 1.57 -4.46
C ARG A 20 -11.65 0.62 -5.46
N THR A 21 -12.91 0.88 -5.85
CA THR A 21 -13.59 0.07 -6.88
C THR A 21 -12.93 0.26 -8.24
N LEU A 22 -12.65 1.49 -8.66
CA LEU A 22 -11.99 1.76 -9.93
C LEU A 22 -10.60 1.12 -10.00
N ARG A 23 -9.80 1.20 -8.92
CA ARG A 23 -8.50 0.50 -8.85
C ARG A 23 -8.64 -1.01 -8.83
N SER A 24 -9.67 -1.56 -8.17
CA SER A 24 -9.90 -3.01 -8.18
C SER A 24 -10.36 -3.53 -9.54
N GLU A 25 -11.17 -2.75 -10.26
CA GLU A 25 -11.61 -3.05 -11.62
C GLU A 25 -10.43 -2.97 -12.61
N GLN A 26 -9.53 -2.01 -12.46
CA GLN A 26 -8.28 -1.96 -13.25
C GLN A 26 -7.40 -3.19 -13.01
N VAL A 27 -7.32 -3.69 -11.79
CA VAL A 27 -6.62 -4.96 -11.46
C VAL A 27 -7.39 -6.20 -11.92
N ALA A 28 -8.70 -6.11 -12.12
CA ALA A 28 -9.54 -7.21 -12.61
C ALA A 28 -9.59 -7.29 -14.15
N ALA A 29 -9.53 -6.16 -14.84
CA ALA A 29 -9.47 -6.09 -16.30
C ALA A 29 -8.16 -6.64 -16.89
N ASP A 30 -7.05 -6.53 -16.15
CA ASP A 30 -5.76 -7.17 -16.47
C ASP A 30 -5.61 -8.59 -15.93
N ARG A 31 -6.68 -9.18 -15.36
CA ARG A 31 -6.65 -10.54 -14.81
C ARG A 31 -7.27 -11.52 -15.81
N PRO A 32 -6.50 -12.44 -16.42
CA PRO A 32 -7.12 -13.58 -17.08
C PRO A 32 -7.95 -14.39 -16.06
N PRO A 33 -9.03 -15.05 -16.48
CA PRO A 33 -10.05 -15.58 -15.59
C PRO A 33 -9.48 -16.59 -14.59
N ARG A 34 -9.98 -16.52 -13.35
CA ARG A 34 -9.64 -17.41 -12.24
C ARG A 34 -9.68 -18.87 -12.66
N THR A 35 -8.63 -19.61 -12.32
CA THR A 35 -8.70 -21.05 -12.10
C THR A 35 -8.40 -21.32 -10.63
N ASP A 36 -9.37 -21.96 -9.99
CA ASP A 36 -9.35 -22.36 -8.59
C ASP A 36 -8.18 -23.33 -8.33
N PHE A 37 -7.33 -23.00 -7.36
CA PHE A 37 -6.40 -23.99 -6.80
C PHE A 37 -6.35 -23.86 -5.27
N PRO A 38 -6.51 -24.96 -4.52
CA PRO A 38 -6.38 -24.97 -3.08
C PRO A 38 -4.88 -24.98 -2.77
N TRP A 39 -4.31 -23.82 -2.41
CA TRP A 39 -2.88 -23.73 -2.26
C TRP A 39 -2.43 -23.57 -0.81
N THR A 40 -1.69 -24.60 -0.41
CA THR A 40 -0.92 -24.85 0.80
C THR A 40 -0.13 -23.63 1.30
N PRO A 41 -0.01 -23.42 2.63
CA PRO A 41 0.83 -22.37 3.19
C PRO A 41 2.29 -22.82 3.10
N GLY A 42 3.00 -22.42 2.05
CA GLY A 42 4.44 -22.71 2.02
C GLY A 42 5.27 -22.36 0.80
N ALA A 43 4.71 -21.95 -0.34
CA ALA A 43 5.55 -21.94 -1.55
C ALA A 43 5.39 -20.75 -2.49
N ARG A 44 4.90 -19.57 -2.07
CA ARG A 44 4.50 -18.49 -3.02
C ARG A 44 5.59 -18.27 -4.08
N PRO A 45 5.32 -18.51 -5.38
CA PRO A 45 6.33 -18.27 -6.40
C PRO A 45 6.55 -16.77 -6.37
N GLU A 46 7.80 -16.33 -6.34
CA GLU A 46 8.17 -14.95 -6.61
C GLU A 46 7.65 -14.60 -8.00
N ARG A 47 6.39 -14.17 -8.08
CA ARG A 47 5.97 -13.31 -9.18
C ARG A 47 6.92 -12.13 -9.06
N PRO A 48 7.65 -11.75 -10.12
CA PRO A 48 8.33 -10.48 -10.13
C PRO A 48 7.21 -9.47 -9.91
N ARG A 49 7.08 -9.00 -8.66
CA ARG A 49 6.30 -7.80 -8.41
C ARG A 49 7.00 -6.79 -9.30
N ALA A 50 6.24 -6.03 -10.08
CA ALA A 50 6.77 -4.80 -10.64
C ALA A 50 7.02 -3.89 -9.43
N THR A 51 8.08 -4.18 -8.68
CA THR A 51 8.61 -3.38 -7.60
C THR A 51 9.01 -2.10 -8.31
N GLY A 52 8.27 -1.03 -8.04
CA GLY A 52 8.73 0.29 -8.47
C GLY A 52 10.13 0.52 -7.89
N PRO A 53 10.94 1.40 -8.50
CA PRO A 53 12.22 1.79 -7.92
C PRO A 53 12.10 2.18 -6.43
N ASP A 54 10.94 2.71 -6.01
CA ASP A 54 10.65 3.12 -4.63
C ASP A 54 10.33 1.96 -3.66
N ASP A 55 10.05 0.76 -4.17
CA ASP A 55 9.70 -0.44 -3.37
C ASP A 55 10.90 -1.40 -3.23
N ASP A 56 12.10 -1.00 -3.67
CA ASP A 56 13.28 -1.82 -3.51
C ASP A 56 13.70 -1.92 -2.02
N PRO A 57 14.26 -3.06 -1.58
CA PRO A 57 14.60 -3.25 -0.19
C PRO A 57 15.74 -2.32 0.27
N ASP A 58 16.54 -1.79 -0.65
CA ASP A 58 17.71 -0.98 -0.35
C ASP A 58 17.35 0.50 -0.12
N PHE A 59 16.35 1.05 -0.81
CA PHE A 59 15.79 2.38 -0.55
C PHE A 59 15.07 2.43 0.79
N LEU A 60 14.27 1.39 1.10
CA LEU A 60 13.61 1.27 2.39
C LEU A 60 14.62 1.20 3.55
N ARG A 61 15.75 0.50 3.37
CA ARG A 61 16.85 0.47 4.36
C ARG A 61 17.50 1.83 4.53
N GLN A 62 17.79 2.54 3.43
CA GLN A 62 18.39 3.88 3.50
C GLN A 62 17.48 4.89 4.20
N LEU A 63 16.16 4.78 4.00
CA LEU A 63 15.18 5.60 4.72
C LEU A 63 15.16 5.26 6.21
N ASP A 64 15.14 3.97 6.55
CA ASP A 64 15.17 3.49 7.95
C ASP A 64 16.43 3.98 8.69
N GLU A 65 17.60 3.87 8.06
CA GLU A 65 18.87 4.38 8.61
C GLU A 65 18.85 5.89 8.80
N LYS A 66 18.27 6.64 7.87
CA LYS A 66 18.19 8.10 7.94
C LYS A 66 17.25 8.55 9.06
N VAL A 67 16.07 7.93 9.17
CA VAL A 67 15.10 8.19 10.24
C VAL A 67 15.72 7.85 11.59
N ARG A 68 16.37 6.70 11.72
CA ARG A 68 17.03 6.28 12.96
C ARG A 68 18.16 7.22 13.39
N ASN A 69 18.95 7.73 12.44
CA ASN A 69 20.02 8.70 12.73
C ASN A 69 19.49 10.12 13.04
N GLU A 70 18.29 10.46 12.57
CA GLU A 70 17.62 11.71 12.93
C GLU A 70 16.91 11.60 14.29
N GLU A 71 16.40 10.41 14.63
CA GLU A 71 15.78 10.09 15.91
C GLU A 71 16.79 9.87 17.05
N ASP A 72 18.05 9.51 16.75
CA ASP A 72 19.18 9.52 17.69
C ASP A 72 19.96 10.84 17.56
N PRO A 73 19.51 11.96 18.17
CA PRO A 73 20.39 13.12 18.33
C PRO A 73 21.59 12.67 19.17
N PRO A 74 22.83 13.12 18.84
CA PRO A 74 23.99 12.76 19.64
C PRO A 74 23.75 13.21 21.08
N GLU A 75 23.71 12.26 22.01
CA GLU A 75 23.90 12.53 23.43
C GLU A 75 25.30 13.19 23.56
N ARG A 76 25.33 14.53 23.52
CA ARG A 76 26.39 15.30 24.17
C ARG A 76 26.09 15.21 25.66
N PRO A 77 27.03 14.88 26.57
CA PRO A 77 28.49 14.96 26.48
C PRO A 77 29.26 13.63 26.70
#